data_AF-A0A959Q2E6-F1
#
_entry.id   AF-A0A959Q2E6-F1
#
_cell.length_a   1.000
_cell.length_b   1.000
_cell.length_c   1.000
_cell.angle_alpha   90.00
_cell.angle_beta   90.00
_cell.angle_gamma   90.00
#
_symmetry.space_group_name_H-M   'P 1'
#
loop_
_entity.id
_entity.type
_entity.pdbx_description
1 polymer ?
#
loop_
_entity_poly.entity_id
_entity_poly.type
_entity_poly.pdbx_seq_one_letter_code
_entity_poly.pdbx_strand_id
1 'polypeptide(L)'
;MFAEALETWTIHNRINLYLLDSLAEDHLSDLSASKGRNVGEQFAHMHNVRLMWLKAAGPDLLQDLVKIEKGNLLNKNLLHEYLERSGDAIHSLLDSTFTEGRVKGFKPHPLAFLGYLISHESHHRGQIMLSLKQSGHPVDKKVQFGIWEWGSR
;
A
#
# COMPACT_ATOMS: atom_id res chain seq x y z
N MET A 1 -13.00 19.12 -8.23
CA MET A 1 -13.94 18.11 -8.76
C MET A 1 -13.57 16.67 -8.35
N PHE A 2 -12.37 16.42 -7.80
CA PHE A 2 -11.92 15.05 -7.46
C PHE A 2 -11.57 14.83 -5.97
N ALA A 3 -12.08 15.69 -5.08
CA ALA A 3 -11.78 15.62 -3.64
C ALA A 3 -12.14 14.25 -3.05
N GLU A 4 -13.31 13.70 -3.37
CA GLU A 4 -13.76 12.38 -2.89
C GLU A 4 -12.86 11.25 -3.42
N ALA A 5 -12.32 11.37 -4.64
CA ALA A 5 -11.41 10.38 -5.21
C ALA A 5 -10.04 10.40 -4.50
N LEU A 6 -9.53 11.58 -4.15
CA LEU A 6 -8.30 11.75 -3.37
C LEU A 6 -8.48 11.29 -1.92
N GLU A 7 -9.64 11.58 -1.33
CA GLU A 7 -10.01 11.07 -0.01
C GLU A 7 -10.10 9.54 -0.03
N THR A 8 -10.67 8.95 -1.08
CA THR A 8 -10.71 7.49 -1.26
C THR A 8 -9.31 6.86 -1.23
N TRP A 9 -8.33 7.48 -1.89
CA TRP A 9 -6.93 7.03 -1.81
C TRP A 9 -6.37 7.16 -0.39
N THR A 10 -6.64 8.28 0.26
CA THR A 10 -6.14 8.55 1.62
C THR A 10 -6.70 7.53 2.61
N ILE A 11 -8.01 7.25 2.57
CA ILE A 11 -8.65 6.19 3.37
C ILE A 11 -7.99 4.84 3.06
N HIS A 12 -7.81 4.50 1.78
CA HIS A 12 -7.18 3.24 1.39
C HIS A 12 -5.79 3.05 2.02
N ASN A 13 -4.96 4.10 1.99
CA ASN A 13 -3.64 4.08 2.61
C ASN A 13 -3.72 3.92 4.15
N ARG A 14 -4.62 4.65 4.81
CA ARG A 14 -4.85 4.52 6.27
C ARG A 14 -5.23 3.09 6.66
N ILE A 15 -6.02 2.39 5.83
CA ILE A 15 -6.33 0.98 6.11
C ILE A 15 -5.10 0.07 6.00
N ASN A 16 -4.16 0.34 5.08
CA ASN A 16 -2.91 -0.43 5.00
C ASN A 16 -2.03 -0.18 6.23
N LEU A 17 -1.91 1.08 6.67
CA LEU A 17 -1.19 1.45 7.89
C LEU A 17 -1.85 0.83 9.13
N TYR A 18 -3.18 0.90 9.24
CA TYR A 18 -3.94 0.27 10.31
C TYR A 18 -3.67 -1.23 10.42
N LEU A 19 -3.66 -1.94 9.28
CA LEU A 19 -3.32 -3.36 9.29
C LEU A 19 -1.88 -3.57 9.78
N LEU A 20 -0.90 -2.88 9.20
CA LEU A 20 0.52 -2.99 9.58
C LEU A 20 0.71 -2.75 11.09
N ASP A 21 0.14 -1.67 11.61
CA ASP A 21 0.27 -1.26 13.00
C ASP A 21 -0.32 -2.26 13.98
N SER A 22 -1.33 -3.03 13.55
CA SER A 22 -1.95 -4.07 14.37
C SER A 22 -1.11 -5.35 14.52
N LEU A 23 -0.09 -5.56 13.68
CA LEU A 23 0.70 -6.80 13.69
C LEU A 23 1.80 -6.77 14.76
N ALA A 24 2.15 -7.92 15.31
CA ALA A 24 3.42 -8.05 16.03
C ALA A 24 4.58 -8.00 15.02
N GLU A 25 5.71 -7.39 15.40
CA GLU A 25 6.85 -7.21 14.49
C GLU A 25 7.45 -8.55 14.03
N ASP A 26 7.52 -9.54 14.92
CA ASP A 26 8.03 -10.89 14.58
C ASP A 26 7.22 -11.57 13.47
N HIS A 27 5.93 -11.23 13.35
CA HIS A 27 5.04 -11.77 12.32
C HIS A 27 5.29 -11.16 10.93
N LEU A 28 6.14 -10.13 10.79
CA LEU A 28 6.57 -9.66 9.47
C LEU A 28 7.31 -10.75 8.68
N SER A 29 7.91 -11.71 9.37
CA SER A 29 8.60 -12.85 8.77
C SER A 29 7.68 -14.00 8.33
N ASP A 30 6.39 -13.94 8.66
CA ASP A 30 5.41 -14.98 8.33
C ASP A 30 5.25 -15.19 6.82
N LEU A 31 5.14 -16.46 6.41
CA LEU A 31 5.10 -16.88 5.02
C LEU A 31 3.85 -17.71 4.72
N SER A 32 3.28 -17.48 3.54
CA SER A 32 2.27 -18.39 2.98
C SER A 32 2.85 -19.81 2.83
N ALA A 33 1.99 -20.82 2.97
CA ALA A 33 2.31 -22.22 2.72
C ALA A 33 2.79 -22.47 1.27
N SER A 34 2.34 -21.65 0.31
CA SER A 34 2.79 -21.71 -1.09
C SER A 34 4.21 -21.17 -1.30
N LYS A 35 4.83 -20.60 -0.26
CA LYS A 35 6.05 -19.80 -0.32
C LYS A 35 5.88 -18.54 -1.18
N GLY A 36 6.83 -17.61 -1.12
CA GLY A 36 6.76 -16.31 -1.81
C GLY A 36 7.28 -15.17 -0.94
N ARG A 37 6.65 -14.00 -1.05
CA ARG A 37 6.92 -12.86 -0.17
C ARG A 37 6.36 -13.13 1.23
N ASN A 38 7.14 -12.85 2.26
CA ASN A 38 6.64 -12.80 3.63
C ASN A 38 5.77 -11.56 3.86
N VAL A 39 5.12 -11.46 5.02
CA VAL A 39 4.23 -10.35 5.37
C VAL A 39 4.89 -8.98 5.18
N GLY A 40 6.11 -8.79 5.69
CA GLY A 40 6.84 -7.53 5.56
C GLY A 40 7.19 -7.20 4.11
N GLU A 41 7.59 -8.20 3.33
CA GLU A 41 7.92 -8.07 1.91
C GLU A 41 6.69 -7.69 1.06
N GLN A 42 5.47 -8.05 1.49
CA GLN A 42 4.25 -7.60 0.82
C GLN A 42 4.02 -6.11 1.01
N PHE A 43 4.22 -5.57 2.22
CA PHE A 43 4.18 -4.12 2.47
C PHE A 43 5.29 -3.38 1.71
N ALA A 44 6.52 -3.91 1.73
CA ALA A 44 7.61 -3.36 0.94
C ALA A 44 7.30 -3.38 -0.57
N HIS A 45 6.62 -4.42 -1.06
CA HIS A 45 6.21 -4.50 -2.45
C HIS A 45 5.18 -3.43 -2.82
N MET A 46 4.19 -3.16 -1.97
CA MET A 46 3.24 -2.06 -2.18
C MET A 46 3.97 -0.73 -2.34
N HIS A 47 4.86 -0.40 -1.39
CA HIS A 47 5.71 0.80 -1.46
C HIS A 47 6.53 0.86 -2.77
N ASN A 48 7.21 -0.23 -3.12
CA ASN A 48 8.05 -0.28 -4.32
C ASN A 48 7.26 -0.13 -5.62
N VAL A 49 6.01 -0.62 -5.68
CA VAL A 49 5.12 -0.43 -6.85
C VAL A 49 4.69 1.03 -6.96
N ARG A 50 4.44 1.73 -5.84
CA ARG A 50 4.20 3.18 -5.85
C ARG A 50 5.39 3.93 -6.42
N LEU A 51 6.62 3.59 -5.99
CA LEU A 51 7.83 4.23 -6.52
C LEU A 51 8.02 3.98 -8.03
N MET A 52 7.66 2.81 -8.52
CA MET A 52 7.67 2.50 -9.96
C MET A 52 6.74 3.43 -10.74
N TRP A 53 5.54 3.70 -10.23
CA TRP A 53 4.60 4.65 -10.83
C TRP A 53 5.05 6.10 -10.71
N LEU A 54 5.58 6.51 -9.55
CA LEU A 54 6.13 7.85 -9.36
C LEU A 54 7.27 8.10 -10.35
N LYS A 55 8.22 7.17 -10.50
CA LYS A 55 9.28 7.27 -11.50
C LYS A 55 8.76 7.46 -12.93
N ALA A 56 7.65 6.83 -13.28
CA ALA A 56 7.08 6.90 -14.62
C ALA A 56 6.26 8.17 -14.87
N ALA A 57 5.43 8.58 -13.89
CA ALA A 57 4.36 9.54 -14.07
C ALA A 57 4.48 10.82 -13.22
N GLY A 58 5.36 10.85 -12.22
CA GLY A 58 5.65 12.02 -11.39
C GLY A 58 7.04 11.93 -10.77
N PRO A 59 8.12 11.95 -11.58
CA PRO A 59 9.49 11.72 -11.07
C PRO A 59 9.93 12.78 -10.05
N ASP A 60 9.39 13.99 -10.11
CA ASP A 60 9.66 15.05 -9.13
C ASP A 60 9.13 14.72 -7.73
N LEU A 61 8.10 13.86 -7.64
CA LEU A 61 7.50 13.38 -6.39
C LEU A 61 8.25 12.19 -5.78
N LEU A 62 9.30 11.70 -6.44
CA LEU A 62 10.11 10.58 -5.95
C LEU A 62 11.18 11.01 -4.94
N GLN A 63 11.42 12.31 -4.79
CA GLN A 63 12.54 12.83 -3.98
C GLN A 63 12.49 12.25 -2.55
N ASP A 64 13.64 11.76 -2.11
CA ASP A 64 13.88 11.12 -0.81
C ASP A 64 13.11 9.80 -0.53
N LEU A 65 12.37 9.26 -1.50
CA LEU A 65 11.75 7.94 -1.40
C LEU A 65 12.70 6.88 -1.95
N VAL A 66 13.07 5.92 -1.09
CA VAL A 66 14.05 4.89 -1.41
C VAL A 66 13.37 3.55 -1.52
N LYS A 67 13.66 2.85 -2.62
CA LYS A 67 13.20 1.48 -2.85
C LYS A 67 13.73 0.55 -1.75
N ILE A 68 12.87 -0.28 -1.20
CA ILE A 68 13.26 -1.35 -0.27
C ILE A 68 13.78 -2.52 -1.09
N GLU A 69 15.08 -2.80 -1.00
CA GLU A 69 15.71 -3.91 -1.71
C GLU A 69 15.54 -5.26 -0.97
N LYS A 70 15.70 -6.35 -1.72
CA LYS A 70 15.62 -7.70 -1.17
C LYS A 70 16.79 -7.91 -0.19
N GLY A 71 16.47 -8.41 1.01
CA GLY A 71 17.46 -8.66 2.06
C GLY A 71 17.63 -7.49 3.05
N ASN A 72 16.98 -6.34 2.81
CA ASN A 72 16.88 -5.30 3.81
C ASN A 72 16.16 -5.83 5.05
N LEU A 73 16.65 -5.45 6.24
CA LEU A 73 15.93 -5.71 7.49
C LEU A 73 14.65 -4.87 7.50
N LEU A 74 13.52 -5.55 7.61
CA LEU A 74 12.21 -4.92 7.69
C LEU A 74 11.77 -4.87 9.15
N ASN A 75 11.35 -3.69 9.58
CA ASN A 75 10.68 -3.48 10.87
C ASN A 75 9.42 -2.64 10.62
N LYS A 76 8.53 -2.60 11.60
CA LYS A 76 7.24 -1.92 11.44
C LYS A 76 7.40 -0.43 11.20
N ASN A 77 8.31 0.24 11.91
CA ASN A 77 8.51 1.68 11.80
C ASN A 77 8.97 2.09 10.39
N LEU A 78 9.92 1.35 9.83
CA LEU A 78 10.40 1.56 8.46
C LEU A 78 9.26 1.40 7.45
N LEU A 79 8.51 0.30 7.54
CA LEU A 79 7.40 0.02 6.63
C LEU A 79 6.29 1.07 6.75
N HIS A 80 5.96 1.50 7.97
CA HIS A 80 4.96 2.53 8.24
C HIS A 80 5.38 3.85 7.59
N GLU A 81 6.57 4.35 7.92
CA GLU A 81 7.09 5.62 7.38
C GLU A 81 7.09 5.60 5.85
N TYR A 82 7.52 4.49 5.24
CA TYR A 82 7.65 4.40 3.79
C TYR A 82 6.28 4.29 3.11
N LEU A 83 5.31 3.62 3.71
CA LEU A 83 3.93 3.57 3.21
C LEU A 83 3.21 4.90 3.39
N GLU A 84 3.45 5.61 4.49
CA GLU A 84 2.92 6.96 4.70
C GLU A 84 3.46 7.91 3.64
N ARG A 85 4.79 8.08 3.56
CA ARG A 85 5.43 9.01 2.62
C ARG A 85 5.15 8.70 1.15
N SER A 86 5.18 7.41 0.76
CA SER A 86 4.80 7.02 -0.60
C SER A 86 3.30 7.15 -0.86
N GLY A 87 2.47 7.05 0.17
CA GLY A 87 1.03 7.30 0.10
C GLY A 87 0.74 8.75 -0.23
N ASP A 88 1.41 9.68 0.45
CA ASP A 88 1.32 11.12 0.20
C ASP A 88 1.81 11.48 -1.21
N ALA A 89 2.94 10.92 -1.64
CA ALA A 89 3.45 11.15 -2.99
C ALA A 89 2.47 10.66 -4.08
N ILE A 90 1.81 9.52 -3.87
CA ILE A 90 0.76 9.05 -4.80
C ILE A 90 -0.49 9.92 -4.73
N HIS A 91 -0.85 10.46 -3.56
CA HIS A 91 -1.92 11.45 -3.46
C HIS A 91 -1.63 12.64 -4.37
N SER A 92 -0.42 13.22 -4.28
CA SER A 92 -0.01 14.34 -5.14
C SER A 92 0.00 13.97 -6.63
N LEU A 93 0.43 12.75 -6.97
CA LEU A 93 0.36 12.25 -8.35
C LEU A 93 -1.09 12.13 -8.84
N LEU A 94 -2.00 11.62 -8.00
CA LEU A 94 -3.41 11.48 -8.35
C LEU A 94 -4.04 12.86 -8.57
N ASP A 95 -3.75 13.83 -7.71
CA ASP A 95 -4.29 15.20 -7.82
C ASP A 95 -3.86 15.87 -9.14
N SER A 96 -2.57 15.76 -9.49
CA SER A 96 -2.07 16.29 -10.76
C SER A 96 -2.70 15.57 -11.95
N THR A 97 -2.77 14.24 -11.92
CA THR A 97 -3.31 13.47 -13.04
C THR A 97 -4.81 13.62 -13.24
N PHE A 98 -5.58 13.83 -12.15
CA PHE A 98 -7.00 14.17 -12.24
C PHE A 98 -7.22 15.52 -12.92
N THR A 99 -6.34 16.49 -12.66
CA THR A 99 -6.36 17.79 -13.35
C THR A 99 -5.96 17.66 -14.83
N GLU A 100 -4.95 16.84 -15.13
CA GLU A 100 -4.48 16.60 -16.50
C GLU A 100 -5.38 15.68 -17.34
N GLY A 101 -6.24 14.89 -16.68
CA GLY A 101 -7.10 13.89 -17.33
C GLY A 101 -6.36 12.65 -17.86
N ARG A 102 -5.07 12.47 -17.53
CA ARG A 102 -4.24 11.33 -17.98
C ARG A 102 -3.14 11.00 -16.98
N VAL A 103 -2.62 9.77 -17.07
CA VAL A 103 -1.46 9.29 -16.31
C VAL A 103 -0.44 8.75 -17.29
N LYS A 104 0.82 9.20 -17.23
CA LYS A 104 1.86 8.72 -18.14
C LYS A 104 2.10 7.22 -17.92
N GLY A 105 2.07 6.45 -19.01
CA GLY A 105 2.30 4.99 -18.96
C GLY A 105 1.10 4.17 -18.48
N PHE A 106 -0.05 4.79 -18.19
CA PHE A 106 -1.27 4.08 -17.78
C PHE A 106 -2.47 4.49 -18.66
N LYS A 107 -3.34 3.53 -18.93
CA LYS A 107 -4.60 3.71 -19.66
C LYS A 107 -5.71 2.94 -18.92
N PRO A 108 -6.98 3.37 -19.00
CA PRO A 108 -7.51 4.43 -19.88
C PRO A 108 -7.40 5.86 -19.33
N HIS A 109 -7.58 6.08 -18.03
CA HIS A 109 -7.72 7.42 -17.43
C HIS A 109 -7.39 7.42 -15.91
N PRO A 110 -7.20 8.59 -15.26
CA PRO A 110 -6.79 8.68 -13.85
C PRO A 110 -7.69 7.96 -12.85
N LEU A 111 -9.02 7.99 -13.04
CA LEU A 111 -9.92 7.26 -12.14
C LEU A 111 -9.73 5.74 -12.20
N ALA A 112 -9.40 5.19 -13.37
CA ALA A 112 -9.06 3.78 -13.50
C ALA A 112 -7.68 3.49 -12.87
N PHE A 113 -6.77 4.46 -12.87
CA PHE A 113 -5.48 4.33 -12.19
C PHE A 113 -5.65 4.25 -10.67
N LEU A 114 -6.50 5.09 -10.08
CA LEU A 114 -6.90 4.96 -8.67
C LEU A 114 -7.48 3.57 -8.38
N GLY A 115 -8.43 3.10 -9.22
CA GLY A 115 -9.02 1.77 -9.06
C GLY A 115 -7.99 0.64 -9.18
N TYR A 116 -7.00 0.77 -10.06
CA TYR A 116 -5.89 -0.17 -10.19
C TYR A 116 -5.03 -0.22 -8.91
N LEU A 117 -4.63 0.93 -8.37
CA LEU A 117 -3.81 1.00 -7.15
C LEU A 117 -4.52 0.34 -5.96
N ILE A 118 -5.80 0.71 -5.74
CA ILE A 118 -6.62 0.13 -4.67
C ILE A 118 -6.75 -1.39 -4.84
N SER A 119 -7.01 -1.86 -6.07
CA SER A 119 -7.17 -3.29 -6.37
C SER A 119 -5.88 -4.07 -6.11
N HIS A 120 -4.74 -3.52 -6.56
CA HIS A 120 -3.42 -4.11 -6.35
C HIS A 120 -3.07 -4.23 -4.87
N GLU A 121 -3.22 -3.16 -4.10
CA GLU A 121 -2.87 -3.15 -2.67
C GLU A 121 -3.86 -3.99 -1.84
N SER A 122 -5.13 -4.02 -2.20
CA SER A 122 -6.13 -4.92 -1.57
C SER A 122 -5.80 -6.39 -1.82
N HIS A 123 -5.28 -6.73 -3.01
CA HIS A 123 -4.80 -8.08 -3.29
C HIS A 123 -3.65 -8.48 -2.35
N HIS A 124 -2.66 -7.60 -2.16
CA HIS A 124 -1.56 -7.85 -1.23
C HIS A 124 -2.01 -7.88 0.23
N ARG A 125 -3.00 -7.07 0.62
CA ARG A 125 -3.63 -7.14 1.94
C ARG A 125 -4.23 -8.52 2.21
N GLY A 126 -4.93 -9.09 1.23
CA GLY A 126 -5.44 -10.46 1.30
C GLY A 126 -4.32 -11.51 1.46
N GLN A 127 -3.22 -11.35 0.74
CA GLN A 127 -2.05 -12.24 0.86
C GLN A 127 -1.37 -12.14 2.25
N ILE A 128 -1.30 -10.94 2.82
CA ILE A 128 -0.81 -10.72 4.19
C ILE A 128 -1.67 -11.49 5.19
N MET A 129 -2.99 -11.28 5.16
CA MET A 129 -3.92 -11.94 6.07
C MET A 129 -3.88 -13.47 5.93
N LEU A 130 -3.73 -13.97 4.70
CA LEU A 130 -3.59 -15.40 4.44
C LEU A 130 -2.27 -15.97 5.00
N SER A 131 -1.15 -15.27 4.81
CA SER A 131 0.17 -15.71 5.29
C SER A 131 0.22 -15.77 6.82
N LEU A 132 -0.32 -14.75 7.48
CA LEU A 132 -0.51 -14.70 8.93
C LEU A 132 -1.35 -15.89 9.42
N LYS A 133 -2.51 -16.13 8.79
CA LYS A 133 -3.39 -17.26 9.15
C LYS A 133 -2.68 -18.62 8.98
N GLN A 134 -1.96 -18.81 7.89
CA GLN A 134 -1.25 -20.07 7.61
C GLN A 134 -0.03 -20.28 8.51
N SER A 135 0.55 -19.22 9.04
CA SER A 135 1.67 -19.26 10.00
C SER A 135 1.21 -19.45 11.46
N GLY A 136 -0.10 -19.57 11.70
CA GLY A 136 -0.65 -19.73 13.06
C GLY A 136 -0.86 -18.41 13.82
N HIS A 137 -0.68 -17.28 13.16
CA HIS A 137 -0.84 -15.93 13.73
C HIS A 137 -2.02 -15.18 13.08
N PRO A 138 -3.26 -15.71 13.11
CA PRO A 138 -4.39 -15.05 12.47
C PRO A 138 -4.62 -13.65 13.04
N VAL A 139 -4.90 -12.69 12.16
CA VAL A 139 -5.28 -11.32 12.54
C VAL A 139 -6.50 -11.35 13.46
N ASP A 140 -6.51 -10.54 14.52
CA ASP A 140 -7.66 -10.47 15.44
C ASP A 140 -8.95 -10.03 14.73
N LYS A 141 -10.11 -10.53 15.20
CA LYS A 141 -11.42 -10.23 14.59
C LYS A 141 -11.69 -8.73 14.51
N LYS A 142 -11.31 -7.94 15.51
CA LYS A 142 -11.49 -6.49 15.50
C LYS A 142 -10.77 -5.85 14.33
N VAL A 143 -9.55 -6.30 14.03
CA VAL A 143 -8.77 -5.80 12.90
C VAL A 143 -9.35 -6.30 11.57
N GLN A 144 -9.78 -7.56 11.51
CA GLN A 144 -10.44 -8.11 10.31
C GLN A 144 -11.70 -7.34 9.90
N PHE A 145 -12.49 -6.87 10.86
CA PHE A 145 -13.62 -5.97 10.58
C PHE A 145 -13.15 -4.53 10.34
N GLY A 146 -12.16 -4.07 11.12
CA GLY A 146 -11.61 -2.70 11.04
C GLY A 146 -11.10 -2.30 9.66
N ILE A 147 -10.57 -3.24 8.86
CA ILE A 147 -10.14 -2.94 7.47
C ILE A 147 -11.30 -2.57 6.52
N TRP A 148 -12.54 -2.77 6.94
CA TRP A 148 -13.76 -2.40 6.20
C TRP A 148 -14.42 -1.13 6.76
N GLU A 149 -13.93 -0.60 7.89
CA GLU A 149 -14.51 0.57 8.58
C GLU A 149 -13.99 1.90 7.99
N TRP A 150 -14.13 2.09 6.68
CA TRP A 150 -13.55 3.21 5.92
C TRP A 150 -14.03 4.60 6.39
N GLY A 151 -15.19 4.69 7.03
CA GLY A 151 -15.72 5.95 7.59
C GLY A 151 -15.18 6.33 8.96
N SER A 152 -14.39 5.47 9.62
CA SER A 152 -13.87 5.70 10.98
C SER A 152 -12.38 5.39 11.15
N ARG A 153 -11.68 5.14 10.04
CA ARG A 153 -10.26 4.83 9.97
C ARG A 153 -9.55 5.76 9.03
#